data_AF-A0A200QVA3-F1
#
_entry.id   AF-A0A200QVA3-F1
#
_cell.length_a   1.000
_cell.length_b   1.000
_cell.length_c   1.000
_cell.angle_alpha   90.00
_cell.angle_beta   90.00
_cell.angle_gamma   90.00
#
_symmetry.space_group_name_H-M   'P 1'
#
loop_
_entity.id
_entity.type
_entity.pdbx_description
1 polymer ?
#
loop_
_entity_poly.entity_id
_entity_poly.type
_entity_poly.pdbx_seq_one_letter_code
_entity_poly.pdbx_strand_id
1 'polypeptide(L)'
;MLTTLQEKYRIEEVSNQKFLIDNFMSFKMTDDKSILAQTHSFLNVNSDLIVAEITLPVEFLVEVIIACQPKSWNGYKKKLKHDEKYTLESLLYHLRIE
;
A
#
# COMPACT_ATOMS: atom_id res chain seq x y z
N MET A 1 2.26 39.04 8.75
CA MET A 1 1.04 38.47 8.14
C MET A 1 1.35 37.37 7.14
N LEU A 2 2.31 37.53 6.19
CA LEU A 2 2.70 36.45 5.28
C LEU A 2 3.25 35.20 5.98
N THR A 3 4.06 35.39 7.03
CA THR A 3 4.62 34.31 7.84
C THR A 3 3.56 33.45 8.55
N THR A 4 2.43 34.04 8.95
CA THR A 4 1.33 33.33 9.61
C THR A 4 0.55 32.45 8.64
N LEU A 5 0.35 32.91 7.39
CA LEU A 5 -0.35 32.15 6.36
C LEU A 5 0.53 30.98 5.88
N GLN A 6 1.81 31.23 5.60
CA GLN A 6 2.76 30.20 5.19
C GLN A 6 2.87 29.08 6.24
N GLU A 7 2.91 29.45 7.53
CA GLU A 7 2.98 28.46 8.60
C GLU A 7 1.69 27.64 8.71
N LYS A 8 0.52 28.26 8.54
CA LYS A 8 -0.76 27.54 8.53
C LYS A 8 -0.82 26.52 7.39
N TYR A 9 -0.43 26.92 6.17
CA TYR A 9 -0.37 26.01 5.02
C TYR A 9 0.58 24.84 5.27
N ARG A 10 1.78 25.10 5.83
CA ARG A 10 2.75 24.06 6.17
C ARG A 10 2.20 23.06 7.20
N ILE A 11 1.50 23.54 8.23
CA ILE A 11 0.89 22.68 9.25
C ILE A 11 -0.21 21.80 8.63
N GLU A 12 -1.06 22.36 7.77
CA GLU A 12 -2.11 21.62 7.07
C GLU A 12 -1.52 20.53 6.16
N GLU A 13 -0.46 20.85 5.41
CA GLU A 13 0.24 19.90 4.54
C GLU A 13 0.86 18.75 5.35
N VAL A 14 1.59 19.05 6.43
CA VAL A 14 2.19 18.04 7.31
C VAL A 14 1.11 17.16 7.97
N SER A 15 -0.01 17.76 8.40
CA SER A 15 -1.12 17.02 8.99
C SER A 15 -1.77 16.08 7.98
N ASN A 16 -1.91 16.52 6.72
CA ASN A 16 -2.44 15.71 5.64
C ASN A 16 -1.53 14.53 5.29
N GLN A 17 -0.22 14.78 5.14
CA GLN A 17 0.77 13.74 4.88
C GLN A 17 0.77 12.68 5.99
N LYS A 18 0.74 13.10 7.26
CA LYS A 18 0.67 12.18 8.39
C LYS A 18 -0.57 11.30 8.34
N PHE A 19 -1.74 11.87 8.04
CA PHE A 19 -2.97 11.11 7.93
C PHE A 19 -2.90 10.05 6.81
N LEU A 20 -2.34 10.40 5.65
CA LEU A 20 -2.19 9.46 4.54
C LEU A 20 -1.22 8.31 4.89
N ILE A 21 -0.10 8.61 5.56
CA ILE A 21 0.86 7.60 6.04
C ILE A 21 0.17 6.66 7.05
N ASP A 22 -0.55 7.22 8.02
CA ASP A 22 -1.28 6.41 9.03
C ASP A 22 -2.33 5.50 8.35
N ASN A 23 -3.05 6.01 7.35
CA ASN A 23 -4.00 5.24 6.56
C ASN A 23 -3.31 4.07 5.83
N PHE A 24 -2.22 4.34 5.12
CA PHE A 24 -1.41 3.32 4.44
C PHE A 24 -0.92 2.23 5.41
N MET A 25 -0.36 2.63 6.55
CA MET A 25 0.18 1.71 7.57
C MET A 25 -0.91 0.88 8.27
N SER A 26 -2.14 1.40 8.31
CA SER A 26 -3.28 0.71 8.91
C SER A 26 -3.93 -0.35 8.00
N PHE A 27 -3.56 -0.38 6.72
CA PHE A 27 -4.18 -1.24 5.72
C PHE A 27 -3.99 -2.74 6.04
N LYS A 28 -5.09 -3.49 6.02
CA LYS A 28 -5.08 -4.94 6.26
C LYS A 28 -6.05 -5.62 5.31
N MET A 29 -5.67 -6.79 4.80
CA MET A 29 -6.58 -7.62 4.01
C MET A 29 -7.30 -8.64 4.90
N THR A 30 -8.50 -8.99 4.48
CA THR A 30 -9.40 -9.87 5.20
C THR A 30 -9.91 -10.98 4.28
N ASP A 31 -10.37 -12.08 4.88
CA ASP A 31 -10.82 -13.27 4.14
C ASP A 31 -12.22 -13.11 3.50
N ASP A 32 -12.98 -12.06 3.85
CA ASP A 32 -14.35 -11.81 3.37
C ASP A 32 -14.42 -11.18 1.98
N LYS A 33 -13.29 -10.75 1.41
CA LYS A 33 -13.22 -10.07 0.11
C LYS A 33 -12.14 -10.69 -0.76
N SER A 34 -12.29 -10.53 -2.08
CA SER A 34 -11.25 -10.93 -3.04
C SER A 34 -9.92 -10.24 -2.73
N ILE A 35 -8.83 -11.01 -2.66
CA ILE A 35 -7.49 -10.47 -2.44
C ILE A 35 -7.10 -9.52 -3.56
N LEU A 36 -7.39 -9.85 -4.82
CA LEU A 36 -7.12 -8.97 -5.95
C LEU A 36 -7.81 -7.60 -5.80
N ALA A 37 -9.09 -7.59 -5.40
CA ALA A 37 -9.83 -6.34 -5.18
C ALA A 37 -9.25 -5.53 -4.02
N GLN A 38 -8.82 -6.20 -2.95
CA GLN A 38 -8.16 -5.55 -1.82
C GLN A 38 -6.76 -5.02 -2.20
N THR A 39 -6.01 -5.72 -3.04
CA THR A 39 -4.74 -5.23 -3.59
C THR A 39 -4.94 -3.97 -4.44
N HIS A 40 -5.97 -3.91 -5.28
CA HIS A 40 -6.30 -2.67 -5.98
C HIS A 40 -6.65 -1.53 -5.03
N SER A 41 -7.40 -1.82 -3.97
CA SER A 41 -7.73 -0.82 -2.94
C SER A 41 -6.47 -0.30 -2.24
N PHE A 42 -5.51 -1.18 -1.96
CA PHE A 42 -4.20 -0.80 -1.40
C PHE A 42 -3.41 0.11 -2.37
N LEU A 43 -3.36 -0.24 -3.66
CA LEU A 43 -2.67 0.58 -4.66
C LEU A 43 -3.30 1.97 -4.82
N ASN A 44 -4.62 2.11 -4.59
CA ASN A 44 -5.28 3.41 -4.55
C ASN A 44 -4.79 4.24 -3.35
N VAL A 45 -4.65 3.64 -2.17
CA VAL A 45 -4.08 4.34 -1.00
C VAL A 45 -2.63 4.78 -1.27
N ASN A 46 -1.85 3.97 -1.97
CA ASN A 46 -0.52 4.38 -2.43
C ASN A 46 -0.57 5.53 -3.46
N SER A 47 -1.58 5.57 -4.32
CA SER A 47 -1.77 6.68 -5.26
C SER A 47 -1.98 8.01 -4.53
N ASP A 48 -2.72 8.00 -3.42
CA ASP A 48 -2.91 9.20 -2.59
C ASP A 48 -1.58 9.70 -1.98
N LEU A 49 -0.68 8.78 -1.59
CA LEU A 49 0.67 9.13 -1.14
C LEU A 49 1.51 9.77 -2.25
N ILE A 50 1.44 9.23 -3.48
CA ILE A 50 2.16 9.80 -4.64
C ILE A 50 1.68 11.23 -4.92
N VAL A 51 0.37 11.48 -4.84
CA VAL A 51 -0.19 12.83 -4.99
C VAL A 51 0.31 13.79 -3.91
N ALA A 52 0.58 13.29 -2.70
CA ALA A 52 1.21 14.04 -1.61
C ALA A 52 2.76 14.07 -1.68
N GLU A 53 3.33 13.71 -2.85
CA GLU A 53 4.77 13.66 -3.13
C GLU A 53 5.55 12.64 -2.29
N ILE A 54 4.86 11.66 -1.70
CA ILE A 54 5.46 10.55 -0.95
C ILE A 54 5.54 9.33 -1.88
N THR A 55 6.73 9.05 -2.40
CA THR A 55 6.97 7.91 -3.30
C THR A 55 7.62 6.75 -2.54
N LEU A 56 7.06 5.55 -2.69
CA LEU A 56 7.61 4.32 -2.13
C LEU A 56 8.21 3.44 -3.24
N PRO A 57 9.30 2.68 -2.98
CA PRO A 57 9.83 1.71 -3.93
C PRO A 57 8.80 0.64 -4.30
N VAL A 58 8.80 0.18 -5.55
CA VAL A 58 7.86 -0.87 -6.01
C VAL A 58 8.05 -2.16 -5.23
N GLU A 59 9.30 -2.51 -4.90
CA GLU A 59 9.66 -3.69 -4.11
C GLU A 59 9.05 -3.62 -2.70
N PHE A 60 9.00 -2.42 -2.11
CA PHE A 60 8.37 -2.21 -0.82
C PHE A 60 6.86 -2.48 -0.90
N LEU A 61 6.20 -2.01 -1.97
CA LEU A 61 4.76 -2.25 -2.17
C LEU A 61 4.45 -3.74 -2.36
N VAL A 62 5.28 -4.47 -3.10
CA VAL A 62 5.16 -5.92 -3.27
C VAL A 62 5.22 -6.62 -1.92
N GLU A 63 6.23 -6.31 -1.10
CA GLU A 63 6.37 -6.89 0.24
C GLU A 63 5.19 -6.56 1.15
N VAL A 64 4.67 -5.33 1.11
CA VAL A 64 3.48 -4.94 1.89
C VAL A 64 2.25 -5.74 1.46
N ILE A 65 2.00 -5.91 0.16
CA ILE A 65 0.87 -6.72 -0.33
C ILE A 65 0.96 -8.16 0.19
N ILE A 66 2.16 -8.77 0.13
CA ILE A 66 2.41 -10.12 0.64
C ILE A 66 2.21 -10.19 2.16
N ALA A 67 2.67 -9.18 2.90
CA ALA A 67 2.50 -9.10 4.34
C ALA A 67 1.01 -8.96 4.73
N CYS A 68 0.28 -8.07 4.05
CA CYS A 68 -1.12 -7.72 4.35
C CYS A 68 -2.13 -8.82 4.02
N GLN A 69 -1.81 -9.76 3.13
CA GLN A 69 -2.66 -10.92 2.81
C GLN A 69 -3.12 -11.66 4.08
N PRO A 70 -4.36 -12.18 4.11
CA PRO A 70 -4.90 -12.82 5.31
C PRO A 70 -4.29 -14.20 5.55
N LYS A 71 -4.60 -14.79 6.72
CA LYS A 71 -4.00 -16.05 7.17
C LYS A 71 -4.33 -17.23 6.26
N SER A 72 -5.49 -17.24 5.61
CA SER A 72 -5.86 -18.31 4.67
C SER A 72 -4.92 -18.42 3.47
N TRP A 73 -4.24 -17.31 3.10
CA TRP A 73 -3.26 -17.26 2.00
C TRP A 73 -1.83 -17.64 2.41
N ASN A 74 -1.62 -18.15 3.63
CA ASN A 74 -0.27 -18.49 4.10
C ASN A 74 0.43 -19.57 3.25
N GLY A 75 -0.34 -20.46 2.61
CA GLY A 75 0.21 -21.41 1.64
C GLY A 75 0.81 -20.70 0.41
N TYR A 76 0.10 -19.71 -0.13
CA TYR A 76 0.57 -18.88 -1.23
C TYR A 76 1.78 -18.03 -0.82
N LYS A 77 1.76 -17.39 0.35
CA LYS A 77 2.93 -16.65 0.89
C LYS A 77 4.19 -17.50 0.96
N LYS A 78 4.07 -18.77 1.34
CA LYS A 78 5.21 -19.69 1.35
C LYS A 78 5.75 -19.96 -0.06
N LYS A 79 4.88 -20.14 -1.05
CA LYS A 79 5.29 -20.27 -2.47
C LYS A 79 6.07 -19.03 -2.91
N LEU A 80 5.56 -17.84 -2.58
CA LEU A 80 6.22 -16.57 -2.94
C LEU A 80 7.62 -16.43 -2.34
N LYS A 81 7.87 -16.93 -1.12
CA LYS A 81 9.21 -16.85 -0.50
C LYS A 81 10.27 -17.69 -1.21
N HIS A 82 9.88 -18.66 -2.01
CA HIS A 82 10.81 -19.51 -2.75
C HIS A 82 11.12 -19.01 -4.15
N ASP A 83 10.35 -18.05 -4.67
CA ASP A 83 10.58 -17.38 -5.93
C ASP A 83 11.16 -15.99 -5.64
N GLU A 84 12.47 -15.83 -5.82
CA GLU A 84 13.23 -14.65 -5.37
C GLU A 84 12.84 -13.32 -6.04
N LYS A 85 11.99 -13.32 -7.08
CA LYS A 85 11.63 -12.10 -7.82
C LYS A 85 10.17 -12.08 -8.26
N TYR A 86 9.33 -11.39 -7.48
CA TYR A 86 8.01 -10.97 -7.93
C TYR A 86 8.02 -9.49 -8.31
N THR A 87 7.58 -9.19 -9.52
CA THR A 87 7.20 -7.83 -9.89
C THR A 87 5.76 -7.59 -9.41
N LEU A 88 5.36 -6.33 -9.29
CA LEU A 88 3.96 -6.01 -8.97
C LEU A 88 3.00 -6.62 -10.01
N GLU A 89 3.39 -6.61 -11.28
CA GLU A 89 2.60 -7.20 -12.36
C GLU A 89 2.47 -8.72 -12.23
N SER A 90 3.58 -9.44 -11.95
CA SER A 90 3.51 -10.89 -11.78
C SER A 90 2.67 -11.26 -10.56
N LEU A 91 2.81 -10.53 -9.45
CA LEU A 91 1.97 -10.71 -8.26
C LEU A 91 0.48 -10.53 -8.60
N LEU A 92 0.10 -9.45 -9.28
CA LEU A 92 -1.29 -9.21 -9.67
C LEU A 92 -1.83 -10.28 -10.62
N TYR A 93 -1.01 -10.77 -11.54
CA TYR A 93 -1.37 -11.86 -12.44
C TYR A 93 -1.66 -13.15 -11.67
N HIS A 94 -0.79 -13.53 -10.74
CA HIS A 94 -1.02 -14.73 -9.91
C HIS A 94 -2.24 -14.59 -8.99
N LEU A 95 -2.46 -13.40 -8.41
CA LEU A 95 -3.64 -13.12 -7.58
C LEU A 95 -4.98 -13.18 -8.33
N ARG A 96 -4.97 -13.10 -9.66
CA ARG A 96 -6.16 -13.28 -10.50
C ARG A 96 -6.51 -14.75 -10.72
N ILE A 97 -5.52 -15.64 -10.66
CA ILE A 97 -5.67 -17.07 -11.01
C ILE A 97 -6.05 -17.91 -9.79
N GLU A 98 -5.49 -17.56 -8.62
CA GLU A 98 -5.81 -18.20 -7.35
C GLU A 98 -7.19 -17.80 -6.82
#